data_AF-A0A8J5TKF3-F1
#
_entry.id   AF-A0A8J5TKF3-F1
#
_cell.length_a   1.000
_cell.length_b   1.000
_cell.length_c   1.000
_cell.angle_alpha   90.00
_cell.angle_beta   90.00
_cell.angle_gamma   90.00
#
_symmetry.space_group_name_H-M   'P 1'
#
loop_
_entity.id
_entity.type
_entity.pdbx_description
1 polymer ?
#
loop_
_entity_poly.entity_id
_entity_poly.type
_entity_poly.pdbx_seq_one_letter_code
_entity_poly.pdbx_strand_id
1 'polypeptide(L)'
;MERVAKKTSAFAVVMAMAVLAVMATTSTAQRTGQDFVNAHNDARAAVGVGPVSWDTKLADFAQSYANTRKGDCSMTHSNNGVYG
;
A
#
# COMPACT_ATOMS: atom_id res chain seq x y z
N MET A 1 -35.89 -31.86 6.84
CA MET A 1 -34.43 -31.69 7.03
C MET A 1 -33.72 -31.20 5.76
N GLU A 2 -33.98 -31.80 4.60
CA GLU A 2 -33.29 -31.49 3.32
C GLU A 2 -33.44 -30.03 2.82
N ARG A 3 -34.64 -29.42 2.98
CA ARG A 3 -34.90 -28.02 2.58
C ARG A 3 -34.18 -26.98 3.45
N VAL A 4 -33.85 -27.34 4.69
CA VAL A 4 -33.13 -26.46 5.63
C VAL A 4 -31.64 -26.48 5.31
N ALA A 5 -31.07 -27.67 5.08
CA ALA A 5 -29.67 -27.85 4.68
C ALA A 5 -29.29 -27.12 3.38
N LYS A 6 -30.20 -27.11 2.38
CA LYS A 6 -29.98 -26.40 1.11
C LYS A 6 -29.97 -24.88 1.25
N LYS A 7 -30.79 -24.33 2.15
CA LYS A 7 -30.85 -22.89 2.46
C LYS A 7 -29.62 -22.43 3.25
N THR A 8 -29.16 -23.24 4.21
CA THR A 8 -27.95 -22.94 4.97
C THR A 8 -26.69 -23.01 4.10
N SER A 9 -26.59 -23.97 3.18
CA SER A 9 -25.49 -24.04 2.21
C SER A 9 -25.49 -22.86 1.24
N ALA A 10 -26.65 -22.45 0.72
CA ALA A 10 -26.73 -21.27 -0.15
C ALA A 10 -26.29 -19.99 0.59
N PHE A 11 -26.69 -19.83 1.85
CA PHE A 11 -26.31 -18.67 2.66
C PHE A 11 -24.80 -18.64 2.97
N ALA A 12 -24.20 -19.80 3.28
CA ALA A 12 -22.76 -19.93 3.51
C ALA A 12 -21.94 -19.60 2.25
N VAL A 13 -22.41 -20.04 1.07
CA VAL A 13 -21.78 -19.74 -0.22
C VAL A 13 -21.86 -18.25 -0.55
N VAL A 14 -23.00 -17.59 -0.29
CA VAL A 14 -23.15 -16.14 -0.48
C VAL A 14 -22.25 -15.34 0.46
N MET A 15 -22.14 -15.73 1.73
CA MET A 15 -21.22 -15.09 2.67
C MET A 15 -19.75 -15.28 2.28
N ALA A 16 -19.36 -16.47 1.84
CA ALA A 16 -18.01 -16.72 1.34
C ALA A 16 -17.67 -15.85 0.11
N MET A 17 -18.60 -15.74 -0.85
CA MET A 17 -18.42 -14.88 -2.02
C MET A 17 -18.34 -13.39 -1.66
N ALA A 18 -19.12 -12.93 -0.68
CA ALA A 18 -19.04 -11.56 -0.20
C ALA A 18 -17.69 -11.24 0.45
N VAL A 19 -17.12 -12.16 1.24
CA VAL A 19 -15.78 -12.00 1.82
C VAL A 19 -14.69 -11.97 0.74
N LEU A 20 -14.77 -12.85 -0.27
CA LEU A 20 -13.85 -12.84 -1.42
C LEU A 20 -13.93 -11.54 -2.24
N ALA A 21 -15.14 -11.01 -2.45
CA ALA A 21 -15.34 -9.74 -3.16
C ALA A 21 -14.76 -8.53 -2.39
N VAL A 22 -14.86 -8.52 -1.06
CA VAL A 22 -14.23 -7.47 -0.22
C VAL A 22 -12.71 -7.55 -0.30
N MET A 23 -12.12 -8.75 -0.28
CA MET A 23 -10.67 -8.94 -0.41
C MET A 23 -10.14 -8.47 -1.78
N ALA A 24 -10.92 -8.65 -2.84
CA ALA A 24 -10.57 -8.20 -4.19
C ALA A 24 -10.52 -6.67 -4.37
N THR A 25 -11.07 -5.90 -3.42
CA THR A 25 -10.97 -4.43 -3.42
C THR A 25 -9.75 -3.89 -2.68
N THR A 26 -9.01 -4.74 -1.98
CA THR A 26 -7.71 -4.33 -1.45
C THR A 26 -6.75 -4.26 -2.63
N SER A 27 -6.55 -3.06 -3.16
CA SER A 27 -5.45 -2.79 -4.09
C SER A 27 -4.17 -3.26 -3.43
N THR A 28 -3.69 -4.44 -3.81
CA THR A 28 -2.35 -4.91 -3.42
C THR A 28 -1.37 -4.05 -4.18
N ALA A 29 -1.08 -2.85 -3.65
CA ALA A 29 0.09 -2.10 -4.06
C ALA A 29 1.31 -2.86 -3.52
N GLN A 30 1.68 -3.96 -4.17
CA GLN A 30 3.02 -4.53 -4.04
C GLN A 30 3.98 -3.58 -4.76
N ARG A 31 4.21 -2.41 -4.16
CA ARG A 31 5.25 -1.49 -4.60
C ARG A 31 6.49 -1.80 -3.79
N THR A 32 7.50 -2.33 -4.48
CA THR A 32 8.84 -2.46 -3.93
C THR A 32 9.47 -1.07 -3.78
N GLY A 33 10.51 -0.95 -2.96
CA GLY A 33 11.29 0.30 -2.90
C GLY A 33 11.82 0.74 -4.27
N GLN A 34 12.13 -0.23 -5.13
CA GLN A 34 12.64 0.02 -6.48
C GLN A 34 11.60 0.71 -7.37
N ASP A 35 10.30 0.44 -7.19
CA ASP A 35 9.26 1.09 -7.99
C ASP A 35 9.22 2.60 -7.77
N PHE A 36 9.50 3.05 -6.54
CA PHE A 36 9.64 4.48 -6.24
C PHE A 36 10.86 5.08 -6.94
N VAL A 37 12.01 4.40 -6.88
CA VAL A 37 13.26 4.88 -7.50
C VAL A 37 13.13 4.96 -9.02
N ASN A 38 12.51 3.95 -9.65
CA ASN A 38 12.30 3.91 -11.09
C ASN A 38 11.46 5.11 -11.55
N ALA A 39 10.29 5.32 -10.93
CA ALA A 39 9.41 6.43 -11.29
C ALA A 39 10.09 7.81 -11.11
N HIS A 40 10.91 7.99 -10.07
CA HIS A 40 11.68 9.22 -9.89
C HIS A 40 12.77 9.36 -10.95
N ASN A 41 13.49 8.28 -11.26
CA ASN A 41 14.56 8.32 -12.25
C ASN A 41 14.04 8.58 -13.67
N ASP A 42 12.85 8.10 -14.02
CA ASP A 42 12.18 8.43 -15.29
C ASP A 42 11.92 9.95 -15.38
N ALA A 43 11.37 10.55 -14.33
CA ALA A 43 11.12 11.99 -14.27
C ALA A 43 12.42 12.81 -14.29
N ARG A 44 13.46 12.36 -13.58
CA ARG A 44 14.78 12.99 -13.54
C ARG A 44 15.49 12.95 -14.89
N ALA A 45 15.39 11.81 -15.59
CA ALA A 45 15.92 11.66 -16.94
C ALA A 45 15.23 12.61 -17.93
N ALA A 46 13.90 12.79 -17.80
CA ALA A 46 13.14 13.71 -18.66
C ALA A 46 13.59 15.18 -18.57
N VAL A 47 14.23 15.57 -17.46
CA VAL A 47 14.78 16.92 -17.25
C VAL A 47 16.32 16.96 -17.24
N GLY A 48 16.98 15.86 -17.62
CA GLY A 48 18.44 15.81 -17.77
C GLY A 48 19.24 15.86 -16.47
N VAL A 49 18.66 15.49 -15.32
CA VAL A 49 19.40 15.38 -14.05
C VAL A 49 19.74 13.92 -13.75
N GLY A 50 20.89 13.68 -13.12
CA GLY A 50 21.39 12.32 -12.86
C GLY A 50 20.45 11.48 -11.98
N PRO A 51 20.50 10.13 -12.02
CA PRO A 51 19.60 9.28 -11.26
C PRO A 51 19.88 9.29 -9.74
N VAL A 52 18.95 8.75 -8.97
CA VAL A 52 19.10 8.43 -7.54
C VAL A 52 19.02 6.92 -7.32
N SER A 53 19.53 6.45 -6.18
CA SER A 53 19.50 5.06 -5.75
C SER A 53 18.63 4.90 -4.50
N TRP A 54 18.16 3.66 -4.26
CA TRP A 54 17.50 3.31 -3.01
C TRP A 54 18.47 3.42 -1.82
N ASP A 55 18.00 3.98 -0.71
CA ASP A 55 18.70 4.00 0.58
C ASP A 55 17.81 3.33 1.64
N THR A 56 18.32 2.26 2.26
CA THR A 56 17.56 1.49 3.24
C THR A 56 17.30 2.25 4.54
N LYS A 57 18.23 3.10 4.98
CA LYS A 57 18.04 3.92 6.20
C LYS A 57 16.98 4.99 5.99
N LEU A 58 16.96 5.61 4.81
CA LEU A 58 15.92 6.55 4.43
C LEU A 58 14.55 5.85 4.37
N ALA A 59 14.49 4.65 3.80
CA ALA A 59 13.27 3.87 3.72
C ALA A 59 12.71 3.49 5.11
N ASP A 60 13.58 3.04 6.01
CA ASP A 60 13.19 2.71 7.40
C ASP A 60 12.66 3.95 8.13
N PHE A 61 13.32 5.09 7.96
CA PHE A 61 12.85 6.36 8.51
C PHE A 61 11.47 6.75 7.94
N ALA A 62 11.30 6.72 6.62
CA ALA A 62 10.05 7.07 5.96
C ALA A 62 8.88 6.17 6.42
N GLN A 63 9.14 4.87 6.56
CA GLN A 63 8.14 3.92 7.06
C GLN A 63 7.76 4.20 8.51
N SER A 64 8.73 4.52 9.37
CA SER A 64 8.49 4.92 10.77
C SER A 64 7.65 6.20 10.86
N TYR A 65 7.97 7.20 10.05
CA TYR A 65 7.21 8.45 10.00
C TYR A 65 5.78 8.24 9.51
N ALA A 66 5.60 7.48 8.42
CA ALA A 66 4.27 7.12 7.91
C ALA A 66 3.44 6.35 8.95
N ASN A 67 4.08 5.46 9.73
CA ASN A 67 3.43 4.77 10.83
C ASN A 67 2.96 5.71 11.96
N THR A 68 3.59 6.87 12.12
CA THR A 68 3.12 7.92 13.04
C THR A 68 1.92 8.66 12.46
N ARG A 69 1.97 9.03 11.18
CA ARG A 69 0.90 9.80 10.51
C ARG A 69 -0.35 8.98 10.22
N LYS A 70 -0.27 7.65 10.07
CA LYS A 70 -1.46 6.83 9.78
C LYS A 70 -2.56 6.92 10.85
N GLY A 71 -2.23 7.37 12.07
CA GLY A 71 -3.20 7.57 13.14
C GLY A 71 -4.06 8.82 12.98
N ASP A 72 -3.52 9.88 12.38
CA ASP A 72 -4.21 11.16 12.17
C ASP A 72 -4.47 11.51 10.71
N CYS A 73 -3.85 10.77 9.77
CA CYS A 73 -3.85 11.01 8.34
C CYS A 73 -3.45 12.45 7.94
N SER A 74 -2.72 13.15 8.80
CA SER A 74 -2.31 14.52 8.55
C SER A 74 -1.13 14.56 7.57
N MET A 75 -1.25 15.43 6.56
CA MET A 75 -0.21 15.70 5.56
C MET A 75 0.83 16.69 6.12
N THR A 76 1.49 16.30 7.20
CA THR A 76 2.55 17.09 7.85
C THR A 76 3.92 16.53 7.46
N HIS A 77 4.93 17.41 7.32
CA HIS A 77 6.32 17.02 7.08
C HIS A 77 7.05 16.62 8.38
N SER A 78 8.10 15.82 8.29
CA SER A 78 8.83 15.34 9.48
C SER A 78 9.72 16.41 10.11
N ASN A 79 10.07 17.44 9.34
CA ASN A 79 10.86 18.60 9.74
C ASN A 79 12.22 18.20 10.37
N ASN A 80 12.76 17.04 9.98
CA ASN A 80 14.10 16.65 10.38
C ASN A 80 15.11 17.22 9.38
N GLY A 81 16.21 17.79 9.87
CA GLY A 81 17.22 18.41 8.99
C GLY A 81 17.94 17.44 8.04
N VAL A 82 17.63 16.13 8.09
CA VAL A 82 18.30 15.07 7.34
C VAL A 82 17.45 14.56 6.17
N TYR A 83 16.14 14.37 6.37
CA TYR A 83 15.25 13.71 5.41
C TYR A 83 13.98 14.49 5.08
N GLY A 84 13.78 15.69 5.63
CA GLY A 84 12.63 16.57 5.34
C GLY A 84 11.76 16.78 6.55
#